data_AF-A0A8I1WA88-F1
#
_entry.id   AF-A0A8I1WA88-F1
#
_cell.length_a   1.000
_cell.length_b   1.000
_cell.length_c   1.000
_cell.angle_alpha   90.00
_cell.angle_beta   90.00
_cell.angle_gamma   90.00
#
_symmetry.space_group_name_H-M   'P 1'
#
loop_
_entity.id
_entity.type
_entity.pdbx_description
1 polymer ?
#
loop_
_entity_poly.entity_id
_entity_poly.type
_entity_poly.pdbx_seq_one_letter_code
_entity_poly.pdbx_strand_id
1 'polypeptide(L)'
;HSPEQVSMTLLLSVFVSSDLKTAFQLGFMLFLPFLIIDLVVASVLMAMGMMILSPMIVSLPFKLMLFVLVDGWNLVLGTLAGIFGM
;
A
#
# COMPACT_ATOMS: atom_id res chain seq x y z
N HIS A 1 30.06 13.36 -20.85
CA HIS A 1 29.48 12.00 -20.89
C HIS A 1 28.03 12.14 -21.32
N SER A 2 27.71 11.80 -22.58
CA SER A 2 26.33 11.93 -23.06
C SER A 2 25.47 10.82 -22.45
N PRO A 3 24.28 11.13 -21.87
CA PRO A 3 23.35 10.14 -21.30
C PRO A 3 22.99 8.99 -22.25
N GLU A 4 23.13 9.22 -23.55
CA GLU A 4 22.81 8.30 -24.64
C GLU A 4 23.80 7.13 -24.80
N GLN A 5 24.96 7.17 -24.14
CA GLN A 5 26.01 6.14 -24.28
C GLN A 5 25.90 5.00 -23.25
N VAL A 6 24.84 4.97 -22.44
CA VAL A 6 24.64 3.95 -21.40
C VAL A 6 24.06 2.68 -22.02
N SER A 7 24.63 1.51 -21.68
CA SER A 7 24.15 0.21 -22.14
C SER A 7 22.69 -0.02 -21.73
N MET A 8 21.87 -0.53 -22.67
CA MET A 8 20.46 -0.83 -22.42
C MET A 8 20.23 -1.76 -21.22
N THR A 9 21.14 -2.71 -20.98
CA THR A 9 21.06 -3.61 -19.82
C THR A 9 21.21 -2.86 -18.50
N LEU A 10 22.08 -1.84 -18.46
CA LEU A 10 22.27 -1.00 -17.28
C LEU A 10 21.05 -0.10 -17.07
N LEU A 11 20.51 0.50 -18.14
CA LEU A 11 19.30 1.33 -18.06
C LEU A 11 18.09 0.53 -17.56
N LEU A 12 17.88 -0.69 -18.07
CA LEU A 12 16.81 -1.59 -17.61
C LEU A 12 16.94 -1.93 -16.12
N SER A 13 18.14 -2.27 -15.66
CA SER A 13 18.38 -2.61 -14.26
C SER A 13 18.11 -1.42 -13.33
N VAL A 14 18.55 -0.22 -13.72
CA VAL A 14 18.32 1.02 -12.98
C VAL A 14 16.83 1.37 -12.95
N PHE A 15 16.14 1.26 -14.09
CA PHE A 15 14.71 1.53 -14.21
C PHE A 15 13.87 0.60 -13.32
N VAL A 16 14.09 -0.70 -13.38
CA VAL A 16 13.36 -1.67 -12.54
C VAL A 16 13.59 -1.38 -11.05
N SER A 17 14.81 -1.01 -10.67
CA SER A 17 15.13 -0.66 -9.28
C SER A 17 14.42 0.63 -8.82
N SER A 18 14.37 1.67 -9.67
CA SER A 18 13.67 2.92 -9.36
C SER A 18 12.15 2.75 -9.26
N ASP A 19 11.57 1.97 -10.17
CA ASP A 19 10.13 1.68 -10.17
C ASP A 19 9.73 0.88 -8.95
N LEU A 20 10.50 -0.15 -8.59
CA LEU A 20 10.25 -0.96 -7.41
C LEU A 20 10.27 -0.11 -6.14
N LYS A 21 11.24 0.81 -6.01
CA LYS A 21 11.31 1.73 -4.87
C LYS A 21 10.06 2.61 -4.79
N THR A 22 9.63 3.17 -5.92
CA THR A 22 8.44 4.03 -6.01
C THR A 22 7.17 3.24 -5.66
N ALA A 23 7.02 2.03 -6.22
CA ALA A 23 5.91 1.14 -5.93
C ALA A 23 5.83 0.75 -4.45
N PHE A 24 6.97 0.47 -3.80
CA PHE A 24 7.00 0.20 -2.35
C PHE A 24 6.58 1.41 -1.52
N GLN A 25 7.03 2.62 -1.87
CA GLN A 25 6.65 3.84 -1.16
C GLN A 25 5.14 4.09 -1.25
N LEU A 26 4.57 4.00 -2.44
CA LEU A 26 3.13 4.16 -2.67
C LEU A 26 2.32 3.05 -1.99
N GLY A 27 2.75 1.79 -2.13
CA GLY A 27 2.12 0.66 -1.48
C GLY A 27 2.11 0.78 0.05
N PHE A 28 3.20 1.28 0.64
CA PHE A 28 3.27 1.54 2.08
C PHE A 28 2.29 2.63 2.53
N MET A 29 2.20 3.74 1.78
CA MET A 29 1.24 4.80 2.07
C MET A 29 -0.21 4.31 1.99
N LEU A 30 -0.53 3.47 1.01
CA LEU A 30 -1.87 2.84 0.88
C LEU A 30 -2.15 1.82 1.99
N PHE A 31 -1.14 1.13 2.49
CA PHE A 31 -1.28 0.13 3.55
C PHE A 31 -1.51 0.74 4.95
N LEU A 32 -0.92 1.91 5.21
CA LEU A 32 -0.95 2.62 6.49
C LEU A 32 -2.36 2.77 7.12
N PRO A 33 -3.41 3.24 6.42
CA PRO A 33 -4.75 3.36 7.01
C PRO A 33 -5.33 2.01 7.45
N PHE A 34 -5.06 0.93 6.72
CA PHE A 34 -5.51 -0.41 7.10
C PHE A 34 -4.78 -0.94 8.34
N LEU A 35 -3.48 -0.65 8.45
CA LEU A 35 -2.69 -1.00 9.62
C LEU A 35 -3.22 -0.30 10.88
N ILE A 36 -3.62 0.98 10.76
CA ILE A 36 -4.24 1.72 11.88
C ILE A 36 -5.53 1.03 12.34
N ILE A 37 -6.38 0.60 11.40
CA ILE A 37 -7.61 -0.14 11.74
C ILE A 37 -7.26 -1.42 12.50
N ASP A 38 -6.28 -2.20 12.03
CA ASP A 38 -5.89 -3.44 12.71
C ASP A 38 -5.40 -3.21 14.13
N LEU A 39 -4.55 -2.20 14.35
CA LEU A 39 -4.03 -1.87 15.68
C LEU A 39 -5.13 -1.38 16.62
N VAL A 40 -6.04 -0.53 16.13
CA VAL A 40 -7.17 -0.04 16.92
C VAL A 40 -8.12 -1.19 17.28
N VAL A 41 -8.51 -2.02 16.32
CA VAL A 41 -9.41 -3.17 16.57
C VAL A 41 -8.75 -4.16 17.54
N ALA A 42 -7.47 -4.47 17.37
CA ALA A 42 -6.75 -5.36 18.27
C ALA A 42 -6.70 -4.81 19.71
N SER A 43 -6.40 -3.52 19.89
CA SER A 43 -6.36 -2.89 21.21
C SER A 43 -7.71 -2.85 21.92
N VAL A 44 -8.81 -2.60 21.18
CA VAL A 44 -10.17 -2.63 21.72
C VAL A 44 -10.57 -4.06 22.12
N LEU A 45 -10.31 -5.05 21.28
CA LEU A 45 -10.61 -6.46 21.60
C LEU A 45 -9.84 -6.96 22.82
N MET A 46 -8.55 -6.58 22.93
CA MET A 46 -7.73 -6.88 24.10
C MET A 46 -8.28 -6.22 25.37
N ALA A 47 -8.73 -4.96 25.28
CA ALA A 47 -9.34 -4.26 26.40
C ALA A 47 -10.67 -4.90 26.87
N MET A 48 -11.43 -5.51 25.95
CA MET A 48 -12.66 -6.24 26.26
C MET A 48 -12.42 -7.65 26.83
N GLY A 49 -11.17 -8.11 26.91
CA GLY A 49 -10.83 -9.46 27.39
C GLY A 49 -11.11 -10.58 26.37
N MET A 50 -11.40 -10.24 25.11
CA MET A 50 -11.71 -11.21 24.06
C MET A 50 -10.43 -11.68 23.36
N MET A 51 -9.73 -12.65 23.96
CA MET A 51 -8.48 -13.21 23.39
C MET A 51 -8.70 -14.27 22.29
N ILE A 52 -9.89 -14.88 22.24
CA ILE A 52 -10.18 -16.00 21.31
C ILE A 52 -10.66 -15.48 19.95
N LEU A 53 -11.23 -14.28 19.90
CA LEU A 53 -11.69 -13.68 18.66
C LEU A 53 -10.50 -13.05 17.92
N SER A 54 -10.20 -13.55 16.72
CA SER A 54 -9.12 -12.99 15.91
C SER A 54 -9.43 -11.54 15.51
N PRO A 55 -8.56 -10.56 15.84
CA PRO A 55 -8.75 -9.18 15.43
C PRO A 55 -8.88 -8.99 13.93
N MET A 56 -8.30 -9.89 13.12
CA MET A 56 -8.37 -9.81 11.65
C MET A 56 -9.79 -9.99 11.11
N ILE A 57 -10.59 -10.88 11.70
CA ILE A 57 -11.97 -11.12 11.24
C ILE A 57 -12.84 -9.91 11.56
N VAL A 58 -12.62 -9.31 12.74
CA VAL A 58 -13.35 -8.12 13.17
C VAL A 58 -12.94 -6.89 12.38
N SER A 59 -11.65 -6.74 12.04
CA SER A 59 -11.16 -5.57 11.30
C SER A 59 -11.56 -5.59 9.82
N LEU A 60 -11.75 -6.77 9.22
CA LEU A 60 -12.11 -6.93 7.81
C LEU A 60 -13.29 -6.06 7.33
N PRO A 61 -14.49 -6.09 7.96
CA PRO A 61 -15.60 -5.24 7.54
C PRO A 61 -15.28 -3.74 7.63
N PHE A 62 -14.51 -3.29 8.64
CA PHE A 62 -14.11 -1.89 8.77
C PHE A 62 -13.13 -1.48 7.66
N LYS A 63 -12.19 -2.34 7.28
CA LYS A 63 -11.29 -2.09 6.16
C LYS A 63 -12.05 -1.95 4.85
N LEU A 64 -12.98 -2.87 4.59
CA LEU A 64 -13.81 -2.82 3.38
C LEU A 64 -14.68 -1.57 3.35
N MET A 65 -15.28 -1.21 4.49
CA MET A 65 -16.06 0.02 4.61
C MET A 65 -15.20 1.25 4.32
N LEU A 66 -14.03 1.39 4.95
CA LEU A 66 -13.12 2.50 4.69
C LEU A 66 -12.71 2.54 3.21
N PHE A 67 -12.34 1.40 2.63
CA PHE A 67 -11.91 1.30 1.24
C PHE A 67 -13.01 1.75 0.26
N VAL A 68 -14.26 1.38 0.50
CA VAL A 68 -15.38 1.83 -0.34
C VAL A 68 -15.70 3.31 -0.10
N LEU A 69 -15.66 3.79 1.15
CA LEU A 69 -15.97 5.18 1.50
C LEU A 69 -15.00 6.19 0.88
N VAL A 70 -13.72 5.84 0.76
CA VAL A 70 -12.70 6.71 0.17
C VAL A 70 -12.55 6.53 -1.33
N ASP A 71 -13.43 5.75 -1.96
CA ASP A 71 -13.31 5.37 -3.37
C ASP A 71 -11.93 4.75 -3.69
N GLY A 72 -11.56 3.75 -2.89
CA GLY A 72 -10.23 3.16 -2.86
C GLY A 72 -9.77 2.55 -4.18
N TRP A 73 -10.71 2.11 -5.04
CA TRP A 73 -10.37 1.64 -6.38
C TRP A 73 -9.79 2.75 -7.25
N ASN A 74 -10.40 3.94 -7.24
CA ASN A 74 -9.88 5.08 -7.98
C ASN A 74 -8.55 5.59 -7.40
N LEU A 75 -8.37 5.54 -6.08
CA LEU A 75 -7.08 5.85 -5.45
C LEU A 75 -5.97 4.89 -5.89
N VAL A 76 -6.23 3.58 -5.85
CA VAL A 76 -5.25 2.56 -6.27
C VAL A 76 -4.91 2.71 -7.74
N LEU A 77 -5.91 2.80 -8.62
CA LEU A 77 -5.71 2.98 -10.06
C LEU A 77 -5.00 4.31 -10.37
N GLY A 78 -5.32 5.39 -9.66
CA GLY A 78 -4.66 6.68 -9.78
C GLY A 78 -3.18 6.62 -9.37
N THR A 79 -2.85 5.94 -8.27
CA THR A 79 -1.44 5.73 -7.87
C THR A 79 -0.66 4.91 -8.88
N LEU A 80 -1.27 3.88 -9.49
CA LEU A 80 -0.63 3.09 -10.53
C LEU A 80 -0.43 3.91 -11.82
N ALA A 81 -1.44 4.65 -12.25
CA ALA A 81 -1.33 5.55 -13.40
C ALA A 81 -0.24 6.62 -13.20
N GLY A 82 -0.07 7.11 -11.97
CA GLY A 82 1.01 8.05 -11.62
C GLY A 82 2.42 7.46 -11.72
N ILE A 83 2.59 6.15 -11.57
CA ILE A 83 3.89 5.47 -11.76
C ILE A 83 4.29 5.47 -13.24
N PHE A 84 3.32 5.29 -14.15
CA PHE A 84 3.57 5.20 -15.60
C PHE A 84 3.41 6.53 -16.35
N GLY A 85 2.79 7.54 -15.72
CA GLY A 85 2.45 8.83 -16.33
C GLY A 85 3.54 9.89 -16.29
N MET A 86 4.77 9.53 -15.90
CA MET A 86 5.99 10.34 -16.06
C MET A 86 6.86 9.80 -17.19
#